data_AF-A0A6G3ZIN9-F1
#
_entry.id   AF-A0A6G3ZIN9-F1
#
_cell.length_a   1.000
_cell.length_b   1.000
_cell.length_c   1.000
_cell.angle_alpha   90.00
_cell.angle_beta   90.00
_cell.angle_gamma   90.00
#
_symmetry.space_group_name_H-M   'P 1'
#
loop_
_entity.id
_entity.type
_entity.pdbx_description
1 polymer ?
#
loop_
_entity_poly.entity_id
_entity_poly.type
_entity_poly.pdbx_seq_one_letter_code
_entity_poly.pdbx_strand_id
1 'polypeptide(L)'
;MTLYTTYFGGLNSLVHPDDADLILGVVRYPQDFVQRVTDRNVPAVAPPDDLLNAFKTVEEAGDRDGVANPSAAAWRTVDFEDRYRDHLDGAGQQQVLDELRDRAEHRNVWLVCWEKDPRYCHRRVLADVLADDLDAEVVHHPDPADLEEPTDEQDGPKLTSLTEFSGGETA
;
A
#
# COMPACT_ATOMS: atom_id res chain seq x y z
N MET A 1 -3.00 -21.77 6.89
CA MET A 1 -3.84 -20.57 7.16
C MET A 1 -3.45 -19.50 6.16
N THR A 2 -4.29 -18.48 5.97
CA THR A 2 -4.01 -17.46 4.97
C THR A 2 -3.97 -16.07 5.60
N LEU A 3 -2.90 -15.33 5.31
CA LEU A 3 -2.77 -13.91 5.58
C LEU A 3 -3.25 -13.14 4.36
N TYR A 4 -4.44 -12.57 4.47
CA TYR A 4 -4.98 -11.71 3.44
C TYR A 4 -4.57 -10.27 3.67
N THR A 5 -4.37 -9.52 2.61
CA THR A 5 -4.17 -8.07 2.70
C THR A 5 -5.14 -7.35 1.79
N THR A 6 -5.68 -6.22 2.25
CA THR A 6 -6.50 -5.35 1.41
C THR A 6 -6.48 -3.90 1.89
N TYR A 7 -7.31 -3.06 1.28
CA TYR A 7 -7.51 -1.67 1.65
C TYR A 7 -8.92 -1.45 2.18
N PHE A 8 -9.12 -0.40 2.99
CA PHE A 8 -10.43 -0.15 3.61
C PHE A 8 -11.59 -0.05 2.60
N GLY A 9 -11.35 0.58 1.45
CA GLY A 9 -12.36 0.67 0.39
C GLY A 9 -12.63 -0.64 -0.35
N GLY A 10 -11.73 -1.62 -0.25
CA GLY A 10 -11.84 -2.96 -0.83
C GLY A 10 -12.66 -3.93 0.03
N LEU A 11 -12.73 -3.68 1.34
CA LEU A 11 -13.61 -4.44 2.24
C LEU A 11 -15.07 -4.28 1.81
N ASN A 12 -15.77 -5.40 1.68
CA ASN A 12 -17.16 -5.51 1.24
C ASN A 12 -17.44 -5.02 -0.18
N SER A 13 -16.42 -4.73 -0.98
CA SER A 13 -16.56 -4.30 -2.38
C SER A 13 -15.77 -5.19 -3.34
N LEU A 14 -14.52 -5.47 -3.01
CA LEU A 14 -13.62 -6.36 -3.73
C LEU A 14 -13.56 -7.73 -3.05
N VAL A 15 -13.57 -7.73 -1.71
CA VAL A 15 -13.46 -8.93 -0.89
C VAL A 15 -14.54 -8.95 0.18
N HIS A 16 -14.95 -10.16 0.57
CA HIS A 16 -15.91 -10.40 1.63
C HIS A 16 -15.29 -11.40 2.61
N PRO A 17 -14.59 -10.93 3.66
CA PRO A 17 -14.09 -11.78 4.72
C PRO A 17 -15.21 -12.62 5.35
N ASP A 18 -14.90 -13.84 5.76
CA ASP A 18 -15.85 -14.69 6.49
C ASP A 18 -16.03 -14.19 7.93
N ASP A 19 -17.18 -14.50 8.56
CA ASP A 19 -17.44 -14.16 9.98
C ASP A 19 -16.38 -14.73 10.95
N ALA A 20 -15.70 -15.81 10.54
CA ALA A 20 -14.64 -16.45 11.31
C ALA A 20 -13.24 -15.82 11.08
N ASP A 21 -13.09 -14.89 10.14
CA ASP A 21 -11.82 -14.24 9.84
C ASP A 21 -11.54 -13.06 10.78
N LEU A 22 -10.27 -12.81 11.11
CA LEU A 22 -9.88 -11.68 11.95
C LEU A 22 -9.48 -10.48 11.08
N ILE A 23 -10.22 -9.38 11.16
CA ILE A 23 -10.00 -8.17 10.35
C ILE A 23 -9.27 -7.11 11.17
N LEU A 24 -8.04 -6.79 10.79
CA LEU A 24 -7.18 -5.86 11.50
C LEU A 24 -6.84 -4.63 10.65
N GLY A 25 -7.20 -3.45 11.16
CA GLY A 25 -6.63 -2.20 10.68
C GLY A 25 -5.18 -2.09 11.13
N VAL A 26 -4.26 -1.78 10.22
CA VAL A 26 -2.82 -1.62 10.55
C VAL A 26 -2.37 -0.20 10.26
N VAL A 27 -3.15 0.78 10.73
CA VAL A 27 -2.90 2.20 10.47
C VAL A 27 -2.56 2.98 11.73
N ARG A 28 -1.66 3.96 11.59
CA ARG A 28 -1.17 4.79 12.68
C ARG A 28 -2.27 5.68 13.26
N TYR A 29 -3.02 6.32 12.36
CA TYR A 29 -4.08 7.28 12.67
C TYR A 29 -5.42 6.74 12.16
N PRO A 30 -6.13 5.89 12.92
CA PRO A 30 -7.41 5.36 12.50
C PRO A 30 -8.47 6.46 12.53
N GLN A 31 -9.31 6.51 11.49
CA GLN A 31 -10.54 7.31 11.46
C GLN A 31 -11.69 6.53 12.13
N ASP A 32 -12.76 7.22 12.56
CA ASP A 32 -13.88 6.59 13.27
C ASP A 32 -14.50 5.40 12.52
N PHE A 33 -14.52 5.45 11.19
CA PHE A 33 -15.08 4.35 10.41
C PHE A 33 -14.22 3.08 10.43
N VAL A 34 -12.91 3.17 10.68
CA VAL A 34 -12.00 2.01 10.74
C VAL A 34 -12.49 1.03 11.81
N GLN A 35 -12.93 1.56 12.95
CA GLN A 35 -13.48 0.76 14.05
C GLN A 35 -14.83 0.10 13.72
N ARG A 36 -15.49 0.52 12.63
CA ARG A 36 -16.76 -0.07 12.17
C ARG A 36 -16.58 -1.19 11.15
N VAL A 37 -15.42 -1.26 10.50
CA VAL A 37 -15.14 -2.21 9.40
C VAL A 37 -14.01 -3.19 9.72
N THR A 38 -13.40 -3.06 10.89
CA THR A 38 -12.35 -3.96 11.40
C THR A 38 -12.73 -4.41 12.80
N ASP A 39 -12.27 -5.59 13.21
CA ASP A 39 -12.40 -6.04 14.59
C ASP A 39 -11.58 -5.16 15.54
N ARG A 40 -10.41 -4.71 15.07
CA ARG A 40 -9.50 -3.83 15.82
C ARG A 40 -8.50 -3.13 14.91
N ASN A 41 -8.06 -1.94 15.30
CA ASN A 41 -6.87 -1.30 14.75
C ASN A 41 -5.63 -1.54 15.63
N VAL A 42 -4.49 -1.85 15.00
CA VAL A 42 -3.20 -2.17 15.62
C VAL A 42 -2.15 -1.15 15.17
N PRO A 43 -2.10 0.04 15.77
CA PRO A 43 -1.19 1.11 15.35
C PRO A 43 0.28 0.81 15.67
N ALA A 44 0.55 -0.15 16.55
CA ALA A 44 1.91 -0.54 16.95
C ALA A 44 2.72 -1.13 15.79
N VAL A 45 2.06 -1.79 14.83
CA VAL A 45 2.70 -2.32 13.62
C VAL A 45 2.54 -1.40 12.42
N ALA A 46 1.98 -0.19 12.60
CA ALA A 46 1.94 0.79 11.52
C ALA A 46 3.32 1.44 11.35
N PRO A 47 3.65 1.97 10.15
CA PRO A 47 4.89 2.71 9.94
C PRO A 47 5.09 3.83 10.97
N PRO A 48 6.33 4.07 11.42
CA PRO A 48 6.61 5.18 12.34
C PRO A 48 6.38 6.52 11.64
N ASP A 49 6.06 7.55 12.44
CA ASP A 49 5.60 8.84 11.93
C ASP A 49 6.61 9.54 11.02
N ASP A 50 7.89 9.48 11.38
CA ASP A 50 8.97 10.07 10.60
C ASP A 50 9.10 9.41 9.22
N LEU A 51 8.96 8.08 9.16
CA LEU A 51 9.00 7.33 7.90
C LEU A 51 7.77 7.62 7.04
N LEU A 52 6.58 7.59 7.65
CA LEU A 52 5.32 7.88 6.95
C LEU A 52 5.30 9.30 6.37
N ASN A 53 5.74 10.29 7.15
CA ASN A 53 5.80 11.68 6.72
C ASN A 53 6.83 11.89 5.61
N ALA A 54 8.01 11.25 5.71
CA ALA A 54 9.03 11.31 4.66
C ALA A 54 8.49 10.74 3.34
N PHE A 55 7.85 9.56 3.39
CA PHE A 55 7.22 8.94 2.23
C PHE A 55 6.20 9.87 1.58
N LYS A 56 5.25 10.40 2.37
CA LYS A 56 4.20 11.29 1.85
C LYS A 56 4.75 12.58 1.27
N THR A 57 5.79 13.14 1.88
CA THR A 57 6.46 14.34 1.35
C THR A 57 7.05 14.11 -0.04
N VAL A 58 7.70 12.95 -0.27
CA VAL A 58 8.28 12.62 -1.58
C VAL A 58 7.20 12.25 -2.59
N GLU A 59 6.19 11.49 -2.18
CA GLU A 59 5.06 11.10 -3.03
C GLU A 59 4.31 12.34 -3.55
N GLU A 60 3.94 13.27 -2.65
CA GLU A 60 3.27 14.52 -3.01
C GLU A 60 4.13 15.43 -3.89
N ALA A 61 5.46 15.36 -3.78
CA ALA A 61 6.36 16.06 -4.68
C ALA A 61 6.38 15.43 -6.07
N GLY A 62 6.47 14.10 -6.14
CA GLY A 62 6.42 13.35 -7.39
C GLY A 62 5.10 13.55 -8.14
N ASP A 63 3.97 13.58 -7.42
CA ASP A 63 2.66 13.92 -7.98
C ASP A 63 2.65 15.30 -8.63
N ARG A 64 3.17 16.32 -7.92
CA ARG A 64 3.25 17.70 -8.43
C ARG A 64 4.17 17.83 -9.64
N ASP A 65 5.24 17.05 -9.68
CA ASP A 65 6.25 17.08 -10.75
C ASP A 65 5.90 16.15 -11.93
N GLY A 66 4.77 15.42 -11.86
CA GLY A 66 4.28 14.57 -12.93
C GLY A 66 5.06 13.26 -13.11
N VAL A 67 5.69 12.76 -12.04
CA VAL A 67 6.34 11.43 -12.02
C VAL A 67 5.27 10.37 -12.29
N ALA A 68 5.50 9.42 -13.21
CA ALA A 68 4.48 8.43 -13.55
C ALA A 68 4.03 7.56 -12.37
N ASN A 69 4.97 7.16 -11.51
CA ASN A 69 4.68 6.42 -10.28
C ASN A 69 5.31 7.07 -9.04
N PRO A 70 4.64 8.07 -8.45
CA PRO A 70 5.14 8.81 -7.29
C PRO A 70 5.31 7.93 -6.05
N SER A 71 4.42 6.97 -5.82
CA SER A 71 4.53 6.02 -4.70
C SER A 71 5.76 5.13 -4.83
N ALA A 72 6.05 4.60 -6.02
CA ALA A 72 7.26 3.82 -6.28
C ALA A 72 8.55 4.65 -6.12
N ALA A 73 8.53 5.90 -6.60
CA ALA A 73 9.64 6.83 -6.43
C ALA A 73 9.87 7.15 -4.95
N ALA A 74 8.81 7.46 -4.20
CA ALA A 74 8.86 7.73 -2.77
C ALA A 74 9.37 6.52 -1.98
N TRP A 75 8.83 5.33 -2.25
CA TRP A 75 9.23 4.08 -1.60
C TRP A 75 10.73 3.85 -1.65
N ARG A 76 11.32 4.00 -2.86
CA ARG A 76 12.77 3.86 -3.07
C ARG A 76 13.57 5.02 -2.49
N THR A 77 13.08 6.24 -2.60
CA THR A 77 13.81 7.44 -2.16
C THR A 77 14.00 7.47 -0.64
N VAL A 78 13.04 6.96 0.12
CA VAL A 78 13.09 7.00 1.59
C VAL A 78 13.54 5.68 2.21
N ASP A 79 13.97 4.71 1.39
CA ASP A 79 14.30 3.33 1.78
C ASP A 79 13.21 2.71 2.65
N PHE A 80 11.95 2.81 2.20
CA PHE A 80 10.79 2.56 3.05
C PHE A 80 10.79 1.14 3.62
N GLU A 81 11.04 0.15 2.75
CA GLU A 81 10.95 -1.25 3.11
C GLU A 81 11.92 -1.63 4.23
N ASP A 82 13.18 -1.25 4.08
CA ASP A 82 14.24 -1.57 5.04
C ASP A 82 14.00 -0.85 6.37
N ARG A 83 13.71 0.46 6.33
CA ARG A 83 13.43 1.23 7.54
C ARG A 83 12.19 0.74 8.27
N TYR A 84 11.19 0.22 7.55
CA TYR A 84 10.00 -0.34 8.16
C TYR A 84 10.27 -1.72 8.77
N ARG A 85 11.08 -2.58 8.14
CA ARG A 85 11.55 -3.83 8.77
C ARG A 85 12.34 -3.55 10.05
N ASP A 86 13.29 -2.62 10.01
CA ASP A 86 14.04 -2.19 11.19
C ASP A 86 13.12 -1.68 12.32
N HIS A 87 12.03 -1.01 11.97
CA HIS A 87 11.03 -0.58 12.95
C HIS A 87 10.30 -1.76 13.61
N LEU A 88 9.98 -2.79 12.82
CA LEU A 88 9.28 -4.00 13.30
C LEU A 88 10.16 -4.87 14.20
N ASP A 89 11.49 -4.75 14.13
CA ASP A 89 12.43 -5.43 15.04
C ASP A 89 12.45 -4.85 16.46
N GLY A 90 11.76 -3.75 16.71
CA GLY A 90 11.59 -3.19 18.04
C GLY A 90 10.86 -4.14 18.99
N ALA A 91 11.30 -4.24 20.25
CA ALA A 91 10.73 -5.19 21.22
C ALA A 91 9.20 -5.06 21.42
N GLY A 92 8.67 -3.84 21.34
CA GLY A 92 7.22 -3.60 21.45
C GLY A 92 6.46 -4.09 20.21
N GLN A 93 7.06 -3.95 19.03
CA GLN A 93 6.52 -4.43 17.76
C GLN A 93 6.57 -5.95 17.69
N GLN A 94 7.69 -6.56 18.07
CA GLN A 94 7.86 -8.01 18.13
C GLN A 94 6.82 -8.67 19.04
N GLN A 95 6.55 -8.10 20.22
CA GLN A 95 5.49 -8.60 21.09
C GLN A 95 4.11 -8.61 20.39
N VAL A 96 3.81 -7.57 19.62
CA VAL A 96 2.55 -7.49 18.87
C VAL A 96 2.56 -8.46 17.69
N LEU A 97 3.68 -8.64 17.00
CA LEU A 97 3.82 -9.60 15.90
C LEU A 97 3.62 -11.03 16.40
N ASP A 98 4.21 -11.42 17.53
CA ASP A 98 4.02 -12.74 18.13
C ASP A 98 2.55 -12.99 18.47
N GLU A 99 1.88 -11.98 19.03
CA GLU A 99 0.43 -12.01 19.30
C GLU A 99 -0.43 -12.13 18.03
N LEU A 100 0.02 -11.57 16.91
CA LEU A 100 -0.65 -11.69 15.63
C LEU A 100 -0.42 -13.07 15.00
N ARG A 101 0.80 -13.61 15.14
CA ARG A 101 1.18 -14.95 14.67
C ARG A 101 0.36 -16.03 15.38
N ASP A 102 0.28 -15.98 16.70
CA ASP A 102 -0.55 -16.89 17.51
C ASP A 102 -2.01 -16.93 17.04
N ARG A 103 -2.56 -15.76 16.69
CA ARG A 103 -3.93 -15.67 16.14
C ARG A 103 -4.02 -16.24 14.73
N ALA A 104 -3.01 -15.98 13.89
CA ALA A 104 -2.94 -16.47 12.51
C ALA A 104 -2.77 -17.99 12.43
N GLU A 105 -2.30 -18.67 13.48
CA GLU A 105 -2.27 -20.14 13.55
C GLU A 105 -3.68 -20.75 13.62
N HIS A 106 -4.68 -19.98 14.06
CA HIS A 106 -6.02 -20.50 14.40
C HIS A 106 -7.14 -19.97 13.52
N ARG A 107 -6.90 -18.92 12.72
CA ARG A 107 -7.86 -18.36 11.75
C ARG A 107 -7.14 -17.54 10.68
N ASN A 108 -7.83 -17.26 9.58
CA ASN A 108 -7.31 -16.31 8.60
C ASN A 108 -7.30 -14.90 9.18
N VAL A 109 -6.31 -14.11 8.77
CA VAL A 109 -6.13 -12.72 9.22
C VAL A 109 -6.12 -11.80 8.02
N TRP A 110 -6.88 -10.72 8.10
CA TRP A 110 -6.92 -9.65 7.10
C TRP A 110 -6.18 -8.43 7.63
N LEU A 111 -5.12 -8.01 6.92
CA LEU A 111 -4.39 -6.79 7.20
C LEU A 111 -4.88 -5.67 6.27
N VAL A 112 -5.42 -4.60 6.86
CA VAL A 112 -6.13 -3.54 6.13
C VAL A 112 -5.40 -2.20 6.29
N CYS A 113 -4.97 -1.62 5.16
CA CYS A 113 -4.37 -0.27 5.07
C CYS A 113 -5.25 0.70 4.25
N TRP A 114 -4.80 1.95 4.10
CA TRP A 114 -5.48 2.94 3.25
C TRP A 114 -5.20 2.73 1.76
N GLU A 115 -3.96 2.38 1.44
CA GLU A 115 -3.43 2.41 0.08
C GLU A 115 -4.07 1.33 -0.78
N LYS A 116 -4.55 1.66 -1.99
CA LYS A 116 -5.14 0.66 -2.88
C LYS A 116 -4.06 -0.26 -3.45
N ASP A 117 -2.93 0.30 -3.87
CA ASP A 117 -1.83 -0.46 -4.48
C ASP A 117 -0.98 -1.18 -3.40
N PRO A 118 -0.97 -2.52 -3.35
CA PRO A 118 -0.17 -3.26 -2.37
C PRO A 118 1.34 -3.23 -2.66
N ARG A 119 1.79 -2.92 -3.88
CA ARG A 119 3.22 -2.99 -4.27
C ARG A 119 4.08 -2.06 -3.41
N TYR A 120 3.51 -0.90 -3.05
CA TYR A 120 4.15 0.15 -2.26
C TYR A 120 3.36 0.49 -0.97
N CYS A 121 2.64 -0.48 -0.37
CA CYS A 121 2.05 -0.33 0.98
C CYS A 121 2.83 -1.15 2.02
N HIS A 122 2.96 -0.61 3.23
CA HIS A 122 3.55 -1.29 4.39
C HIS A 122 2.85 -2.61 4.73
N ARG A 123 1.56 -2.77 4.41
CA ARG A 123 0.82 -4.01 4.68
C ARG A 123 1.42 -5.23 3.97
N ARG A 124 2.06 -5.03 2.80
CA ARG A 124 2.76 -6.10 2.07
C ARG A 124 3.94 -6.60 2.92
N VAL A 125 4.80 -5.67 3.31
CA VAL A 125 5.97 -5.95 4.15
C VAL A 125 5.57 -6.57 5.49
N LEU A 126 4.50 -6.08 6.11
CA LEU A 126 3.98 -6.65 7.35
C LEU A 126 3.48 -8.09 7.18
N ALA A 127 2.80 -8.38 6.07
CA ALA A 127 2.35 -9.75 5.76
C ALA A 127 3.53 -10.68 5.54
N ASP A 128 4.57 -10.23 4.82
CA ASP A 128 5.81 -10.99 4.60
C ASP A 128 6.49 -11.31 5.93
N VAL A 129 6.67 -10.32 6.81
CA VAL A 129 7.28 -10.51 8.14
C VAL A 129 6.48 -11.44 9.05
N LEU A 130 5.15 -11.41 8.96
CA LEU A 130 4.30 -12.36 9.69
C LEU A 130 4.45 -13.78 9.13
N ALA A 131 4.54 -13.92 7.82
CA ALA A 131 4.68 -15.20 7.13
C ALA A 131 6.04 -15.86 7.34
N ASP A 132 7.12 -15.12 7.57
CA ASP A 132 8.48 -15.69 7.77
C ASP A 132 8.52 -16.77 8.88
N ASP A 133 7.71 -16.60 9.92
CA ASP A 133 7.63 -17.51 11.07
C ASP A 133 6.31 -18.33 11.09
N LEU A 134 5.53 -18.30 10.00
CA LEU A 134 4.26 -19.01 9.88
C LEU A 134 4.24 -19.89 8.62
N ASP A 135 3.63 -21.08 8.70
CA ASP A 135 3.22 -21.83 7.49
C ASP A 135 1.90 -21.26 6.95
N ALA A 136 1.92 -19.97 6.60
CA ALA A 136 0.78 -19.22 6.11
C ALA A 136 1.01 -18.73 4.68
N GLU A 137 -0.03 -18.87 3.85
CA GLU A 137 -0.04 -18.28 2.52
C GLU A 137 -0.35 -16.79 2.61
N VAL A 138 0.37 -15.94 1.89
CA VAL A 138 0.07 -14.51 1.78
C VAL A 138 -0.70 -14.25 0.49
N VAL A 139 -1.88 -13.64 0.60
CA VAL A 139 -2.74 -13.31 -0.54
C VAL A 139 -3.09 -11.82 -0.51
N HIS A 140 -2.81 -11.10 -1.59
CA HIS A 140 -3.07 -9.67 -1.71
C HIS A 140 -4.34 -9.40 -2.53
N HIS A 141 -5.15 -8.45 -2.06
CA HIS A 141 -6.34 -7.97 -2.75
C HIS A 141 -6.34 -6.43 -2.85
N PRO A 142 -6.15 -5.85 -4.05
CA PRO A 142 -5.95 -6.51 -5.34
C PRO A 142 -4.62 -7.29 -5.41
N ASP A 143 -4.52 -8.24 -6.34
CA ASP A 143 -3.26 -8.94 -6.61
C ASP A 143 -2.28 -7.95 -7.27
N PRO A 144 -1.04 -7.79 -6.75
CA PRO A 144 -0.04 -6.91 -7.36
C PRO A 144 0.26 -7.23 -8.83
N ALA A 145 0.11 -8.49 -9.27
CA ALA A 145 0.35 -8.92 -10.64
C ALA A 145 -0.74 -8.45 -11.62
N ASP A 146 -1.94 -8.17 -11.13
CA ASP A 146 -3.07 -7.68 -11.92
C ASP A 146 -3.05 -6.15 -12.09
N LEU A 147 -2.10 -5.45 -11.47
CA LEU A 147 -2.01 -4.00 -11.52
C LEU A 147 -1.08 -3.53 -12.63
N GLU A 148 -1.61 -2.67 -13.51
CA GLU A 148 -0.81 -1.99 -14.52
C GLU A 148 0.27 -1.12 -13.83
N GLU A 149 1.49 -1.15 -14.36
CA GLU A 149 2.52 -0.19 -13.95
C GLU A 149 2.27 1.14 -14.65
N PRO A 150 2.29 2.28 -13.95
CA PRO A 150 2.20 3.57 -14.60
C PRO A 150 3.43 3.77 -15.48
N THR A 151 3.23 3.83 -16.79
CA THR A 151 4.29 4.13 -17.76
C THR A 151 4.42 5.64 -17.95
N ASP A 152 5.64 6.13 -18.14
CA ASP A 152 5.93 7.54 -18.51
C ASP A 152 5.39 7.94 -19.89
N GLU A 153 4.68 7.05 -20.60
CA GLU A 153 3.99 7.33 -21.85
C GLU A 153 2.71 8.16 -21.59
N GLN A 154 2.88 9.36 -21.05
CA GLN A 154 1.89 10.40 -21.27
C GLN A 154 1.98 10.79 -22.75
N ASP A 155 0.87 10.55 -23.46
CA ASP A 155 0.48 11.16 -24.72
C ASP A 155 0.69 12.68 -24.61
N GLY A 156 1.93 13.13 -24.86
CA GLY A 156 2.21 14.54 -25.08
C GLY A 156 1.29 14.98 -26.21
N PRO A 157 0.64 16.15 -26.13
CA PRO A 157 -0.18 16.63 -27.23
C PRO A 157 0.71 16.59 -28.47
N LYS A 158 0.33 15.74 -29.43
CA LYS A 158 1.03 15.59 -30.70
C LYS A 158 1.16 17.00 -31.25
N LEU A 159 2.35 17.59 -31.10
CA LEU A 159 2.63 18.94 -31.56
C LEU A 159 2.35 18.90 -33.05
N THR A 160 1.19 19.41 -33.45
CA THR A 160 0.83 19.58 -34.84
C THR A 160 1.92 20.48 -35.40
N SER A 161 2.81 19.88 -36.19
CA SER A 161 3.92 20.57 -36.80
C SER A 161 3.39 21.82 -37.49
N LEU A 162 3.97 22.98 -37.17
CA LEU A 162 3.66 24.31 -37.72
C LEU A 162 3.92 24.44 -39.24
N THR A 163 4.02 23.33 -39.97
CA THR A 163 4.26 23.28 -41.42
C THR A 163 3.01 23.49 -42.28
N GLU A 164 1.82 23.70 -41.71
CA GLU A 164 0.59 23.97 -42.48
C GLU A 164 0.23 25.47 -42.62
N PHE A 165 1.17 26.38 -42.39
CA PHE A 165 1.00 27.80 -42.75
C PHE A 165 2.05 28.23 -43.79
N SER A 166 2.08 27.55 -44.93
CA SER A 166 2.79 28.03 -46.10
C SER A 166 2.01 27.67 -47.37
N GLY A 167 1.02 28.50 -47.67
CA GLY A 167 0.24 28.46 -48.91
C GLY A 167 -0.36 29.83 -49.16
N GLY A 168 0.46 30.76 -49.64
CA GLY A 168 -0.03 32.02 -50.19
C GLY A 168 -0.77 31.80 -51.51
N GLU A 169 -1.65 32.71 -51.86
CA GLU A 169 -1.60 33.39 -53.16
C GLU A 169 -2.45 34.66 -53.14
N THR A 170 -1.80 35.74 -53.56
CA THR A 170 -2.36 37.02 -53.97
C THR A 170 -3.11 36.87 -55.30
N ALA A 171 -4.33 37.39 -55.39
CA ALA A 171 -4.91 38.01 -56.59
C ALA A 171 -6.15 38.85 -56.21
#